data_AF-A0A7X6YM02-F1
#
_entry.id   AF-A0A7X6YM02-F1
#
_cell.length_a   1.000
_cell.length_b   1.000
_cell.length_c   1.000
_cell.angle_alpha   90.00
_cell.angle_beta   90.00
_cell.angle_gamma   90.00
#
_symmetry.space_group_name_H-M   'P 1'
#
loop_
_entity.id
_entity.type
_entity.pdbx_description
1 polymer ?
#
loop_
_entity_poly.entity_id
_entity_poly.type
_entity_poly.pdbx_seq_one_letter_code
_entity_poly.pdbx_strand_id
1 'polypeptide(L)'
;MVLEQYCLVSAVGILCVIFGLYEKLVNSILDIFKNFKKNFTFLFPIVLGIGIGFLFFSNILNSYFVTYQIEFKSLFLGLILGGIPSLFKQANKEKKFKFSLLLYTFISFCFGLFLIFLEKNLDTSFFITENNFLFLFLCGFVMSCGIIIPGISSTVILMCFGIYYTYLESICTFNLNVLLPMGLGIIIGCITFLILIRFLFKNFYSKTFYSIIGFVFGSIFIIIPNSFSLFSILLFLLGLFISLKIEK
;
A
#
# COMPACT_ATOMS: atom_id res chain seq x y z
N MET A 1 15.74 0.61 10.29
CA MET A 1 16.24 0.30 8.93
C MET A 1 15.23 -0.53 8.13
N VAL A 2 14.92 -1.75 8.57
CA VAL A 2 13.97 -2.66 7.88
C VAL A 2 12.53 -2.09 7.93
N LEU A 3 12.03 -1.71 9.11
CA LEU A 3 10.70 -1.09 9.33
C LEU A 3 10.36 0.13 8.43
N GLU A 4 11.36 0.91 8.02
CA GLU A 4 11.09 2.19 7.33
C GLU A 4 11.11 2.09 5.81
N GLN A 5 11.73 1.03 5.25
CA GLN A 5 11.56 0.67 3.84
C GLN A 5 10.11 0.23 3.55
N TYR A 6 9.41 -0.33 4.53
CA TYR A 6 8.01 -0.78 4.39
C TYR A 6 6.99 0.34 4.41
N CYS A 7 7.28 1.43 5.13
CA CYS A 7 6.43 2.62 5.14
C CYS A 7 6.30 3.25 3.73
N LEU A 8 7.26 3.00 2.84
CA LEU A 8 7.24 3.48 1.46
C LEU A 8 6.45 2.55 0.54
N VAL A 9 6.43 1.25 0.82
CA VAL A 9 5.62 0.29 0.05
C VAL A 9 4.14 0.61 0.21
N SER A 10 3.69 0.94 1.42
CA SER A 10 2.31 1.38 1.66
C SER A 10 2.01 2.73 0.99
N ALA A 11 3.01 3.64 0.92
CA ALA A 11 2.87 4.93 0.23
C ALA A 11 2.64 4.78 -1.28
N VAL A 12 3.23 3.78 -1.96
CA VAL A 12 3.00 3.54 -3.40
C VAL A 12 1.54 3.17 -3.69
N GLY A 13 0.92 2.34 -2.85
CA GLY A 13 -0.49 2.00 -2.97
C GLY A 13 -1.39 3.23 -2.83
N ILE A 14 -1.06 4.13 -1.90
CA ILE A 14 -1.79 5.38 -1.67
C ILE A 14 -1.65 6.33 -2.86
N LEU A 15 -0.44 6.48 -3.41
CA LEU A 15 -0.21 7.28 -4.61
C LEU A 15 -1.02 6.75 -5.81
N CYS A 16 -1.15 5.43 -5.97
CA CYS A 16 -2.02 4.86 -7.00
C CYS A 16 -3.49 5.28 -6.87
N VAL A 17 -3.98 5.43 -5.64
CA VAL A 17 -5.34 5.94 -5.39
C VAL A 17 -5.42 7.42 -5.70
N ILE A 18 -4.46 8.23 -5.23
CA ILE A 18 -4.41 9.68 -5.46
C ILE A 18 -4.42 10.02 -6.95
N PHE A 19 -3.69 9.25 -7.76
CA PHE A 19 -3.67 9.41 -9.22
C PHE A 19 -4.92 8.83 -9.93
N GLY A 20 -5.88 8.30 -9.18
CA GLY A 20 -7.10 7.70 -9.72
C GLY A 20 -6.84 6.44 -10.57
N LEU A 21 -5.66 5.85 -10.45
CA LEU A 21 -5.25 4.65 -11.19
C LEU A 21 -5.73 3.37 -10.49
N TYR A 22 -6.00 3.43 -9.19
CA TYR A 22 -6.30 2.26 -8.37
C TYR A 22 -7.52 1.45 -8.88
N GLU A 23 -8.67 2.07 -9.12
CA GLU A 23 -9.85 1.36 -9.64
C GLU A 23 -9.58 0.73 -11.02
N LYS A 24 -8.88 1.48 -11.89
CA LYS A 24 -8.48 0.99 -13.22
C LYS A 24 -7.52 -0.20 -13.10
N LEU A 25 -6.58 -0.17 -12.17
CA LEU A 25 -5.65 -1.27 -11.89
C LEU A 25 -6.40 -2.51 -11.43
N VAL A 26 -7.28 -2.40 -10.42
CA VAL A 26 -8.08 -3.53 -9.91
C VAL A 26 -8.88 -4.18 -11.05
N ASN A 27 -9.57 -3.39 -11.85
CA ASN A 27 -10.36 -3.91 -12.97
C ASN A 27 -9.48 -4.51 -14.08
N SER A 28 -8.34 -3.89 -14.41
CA SER A 28 -7.45 -4.37 -15.46
C SER A 28 -6.77 -5.68 -15.08
N ILE A 29 -6.40 -5.85 -13.80
CA ILE A 29 -5.81 -7.10 -13.29
C ILE A 29 -6.84 -8.23 -13.34
N LEU A 30 -8.06 -7.98 -12.86
CA LEU A 30 -9.10 -9.03 -12.81
C LEU A 30 -9.61 -9.45 -14.20
N ASP A 31 -9.68 -8.52 -15.15
CA ASP A 31 -10.17 -8.80 -16.49
C ASP A 31 -9.02 -8.99 -17.50
N ILE A 32 -7.78 -9.20 -17.02
CA ILE A 32 -6.59 -9.33 -17.87
C ILE A 32 -6.76 -10.39 -18.96
N PHE A 33 -7.42 -11.51 -18.65
CA PHE A 33 -7.67 -12.58 -19.63
C PHE A 33 -8.92 -12.36 -20.49
N LYS A 34 -9.86 -11.51 -20.07
CA LYS A 34 -11.09 -11.24 -20.85
C LYS A 34 -10.84 -10.24 -21.98
N ASN A 35 -10.07 -9.19 -21.70
CA ASN A 35 -9.75 -8.13 -22.66
C ASN A 35 -8.23 -7.93 -22.73
N PHE A 36 -7.51 -9.02 -23.05
CA PHE A 36 -6.05 -9.08 -22.99
C PHE A 36 -5.38 -7.91 -23.69
N LYS A 37 -5.77 -7.58 -24.93
CA LYS A 37 -5.14 -6.48 -25.68
C LYS A 37 -5.22 -5.14 -24.96
N LYS A 38 -6.40 -4.75 -24.48
CA LYS A 38 -6.61 -3.45 -23.82
C LYS A 38 -5.97 -3.40 -22.43
N ASN A 39 -6.16 -4.46 -21.64
CA ASN A 39 -5.64 -4.51 -20.28
C ASN A 39 -4.12 -4.63 -20.29
N PHE A 40 -3.54 -5.47 -21.15
CA PHE A 40 -2.10 -5.57 -21.32
C PHE A 40 -1.50 -4.23 -21.78
N THR A 41 -2.11 -3.49 -22.72
CA THR A 41 -1.59 -2.16 -23.10
C THR A 41 -1.59 -1.14 -21.96
N PHE A 42 -2.48 -1.28 -20.97
CA PHE A 42 -2.49 -0.42 -19.78
C PHE A 42 -1.53 -0.89 -18.70
N LEU A 43 -1.46 -2.21 -18.45
CA LEU A 43 -0.61 -2.81 -17.42
C LEU A 43 0.86 -2.83 -17.82
N PHE A 44 1.17 -3.04 -19.10
CA PHE A 44 2.54 -3.21 -19.59
C PHE A 44 3.45 -2.00 -19.30
N PRO A 45 3.04 -0.73 -19.55
CA PRO A 45 3.84 0.43 -19.16
C PRO A 45 4.09 0.52 -17.65
N ILE A 46 3.11 0.11 -16.83
CA ILE A 46 3.22 0.16 -15.37
C ILE A 46 4.22 -0.90 -14.90
N VAL A 47 4.09 -2.14 -15.37
CA VAL A 47 5.01 -3.24 -15.05
C VAL A 47 6.42 -2.93 -15.53
N LEU A 48 6.57 -2.40 -16.75
CA LEU A 48 7.87 -1.92 -17.25
C LEU A 48 8.44 -0.79 -16.41
N GLY A 49 7.62 0.18 -16.03
CA GLY A 49 8.04 1.29 -15.17
C GLY A 49 8.54 0.81 -13.81
N ILE A 50 7.82 -0.14 -13.19
CA ILE A 50 8.24 -0.78 -11.93
C ILE A 50 9.54 -1.57 -12.13
N GLY A 51 9.65 -2.35 -13.21
CA GLY A 51 10.84 -3.18 -13.48
C GLY A 51 12.09 -2.35 -13.79
N ILE A 52 12.00 -1.40 -14.72
CA ILE A 52 13.10 -0.48 -15.06
C ILE A 52 13.44 0.38 -13.85
N GLY A 53 12.41 0.90 -13.16
CA GLY A 53 12.56 1.64 -11.93
C GLY A 53 13.35 0.84 -10.90
N PHE A 54 12.91 -0.38 -10.58
CA PHE A 54 13.60 -1.25 -9.63
C PHE A 54 15.04 -1.55 -10.04
N LEU A 55 15.31 -1.85 -11.31
CA LEU A 55 16.68 -2.16 -11.77
C LEU A 55 17.62 -0.95 -11.68
N PHE A 56 17.19 0.22 -12.18
CA PHE A 56 18.01 1.43 -12.16
C PHE A 56 18.12 2.04 -10.76
N PHE A 57 17.00 2.07 -10.02
CA PHE A 57 16.96 2.66 -8.70
C PHE A 57 17.49 1.72 -7.62
N SER A 58 17.44 0.38 -7.72
CA SER A 58 17.89 -0.48 -6.60
C SER A 58 19.34 -0.23 -6.19
N ASN A 59 20.25 -0.04 -7.15
CA ASN A 59 21.65 0.29 -6.87
C ASN A 59 21.83 1.71 -6.29
N ILE A 60 21.10 2.69 -6.81
CA ILE A 60 21.17 4.09 -6.36
C ILE A 60 20.53 4.24 -4.97
N LEU A 61 19.37 3.63 -4.78
CA LEU A 61 18.58 3.66 -3.55
C LEU A 61 19.32 3.01 -2.39
N ASN A 62 20.00 1.87 -2.56
CA ASN A 62 20.71 1.25 -1.44
C ASN A 62 21.74 2.18 -0.77
N SER A 63 22.37 3.07 -1.55
CA SER A 63 23.35 4.03 -1.02
C SER A 63 22.68 5.32 -0.50
N TYR A 64 21.66 5.83 -1.20
CA TYR A 64 21.04 7.12 -0.89
C TYR A 64 19.86 7.05 0.09
N PHE A 65 19.15 5.92 0.21
CA PHE A 65 17.99 5.82 1.11
C PHE A 65 18.37 5.91 2.58
N VAL A 66 19.54 5.39 2.94
CA VAL A 66 20.02 5.42 4.33
C VAL A 66 20.36 6.86 4.73
N THR A 67 20.87 7.67 3.81
CA THR A 67 21.30 9.05 4.08
C THR A 67 20.17 10.07 3.92
N TYR A 68 19.28 9.91 2.95
CA TYR A 68 18.24 10.91 2.57
C TYR A 68 16.82 10.48 2.92
N GLN A 69 16.67 9.68 3.96
CA GLN A 69 15.38 9.12 4.35
C GLN A 69 14.32 10.17 4.67
N ILE A 70 14.74 11.25 5.34
CA ILE A 70 13.87 12.37 5.75
C ILE A 70 13.31 13.08 4.51
N GLU A 71 14.16 13.26 3.50
CA GLU A 71 13.87 13.89 2.23
C GLU A 71 12.81 13.10 1.46
N PHE A 72 12.98 11.78 1.33
CA PHE A 72 11.98 10.93 0.68
C PHE A 72 10.64 10.98 1.44
N LYS A 73 10.65 10.80 2.77
CA LYS A 73 9.44 10.89 3.60
C LYS A 73 8.71 12.22 3.41
N SER A 74 9.45 13.34 3.39
CA SER A 74 8.90 14.68 3.17
C SER A 74 8.27 14.86 1.79
N LEU A 75 8.89 14.31 0.74
CA LEU A 75 8.35 14.35 -0.62
C LEU A 75 7.06 13.53 -0.74
N PHE A 76 7.04 12.31 -0.18
CA PHE A 76 5.83 11.47 -0.16
C PHE A 76 4.70 12.12 0.65
N LEU A 77 5.02 12.72 1.80
CA LEU A 77 4.06 13.48 2.60
C LEU A 77 3.43 14.61 1.78
N GLY A 78 4.24 15.36 1.04
CA GLY A 78 3.77 16.44 0.17
C GLY A 78 2.85 15.95 -0.94
N LEU A 79 3.23 14.86 -1.63
CA LEU A 79 2.40 14.22 -2.65
C LEU A 79 1.07 13.72 -2.08
N ILE A 80 1.09 13.09 -0.90
CA ILE A 80 -0.12 12.57 -0.26
C ILE A 80 -1.06 13.72 0.11
N LEU A 81 -0.55 14.74 0.81
CA LEU A 81 -1.36 15.89 1.23
C LEU A 81 -1.91 16.68 0.04
N GLY A 82 -1.09 16.92 -1.00
CA GLY A 82 -1.53 17.57 -2.23
C GLY A 82 -2.56 16.76 -3.01
N GLY A 83 -2.64 15.44 -2.78
CA GLY A 83 -3.58 14.53 -3.42
C GLY A 83 -4.91 14.36 -2.69
N ILE A 84 -5.03 14.80 -1.44
CA ILE A 84 -6.28 14.68 -0.67
C ILE A 84 -7.49 15.34 -1.38
N PRO A 85 -7.39 16.54 -1.98
CA PRO A 85 -8.51 17.15 -2.68
C PRO A 85 -9.03 16.29 -3.84
N SER A 86 -8.13 15.66 -4.60
CA SER A 86 -8.50 14.78 -5.72
C SER A 86 -9.25 13.54 -5.22
N LEU A 87 -8.83 12.98 -4.08
CA LEU A 87 -9.51 11.84 -3.45
C LEU A 87 -10.94 12.19 -3.04
N PHE A 88 -11.17 13.35 -2.43
CA PHE A 88 -12.53 13.80 -2.08
C PHE A 88 -13.39 14.08 -3.31
N LYS A 89 -12.82 14.62 -4.40
CA LYS A 89 -13.53 14.75 -5.69
C LYS A 89 -13.91 13.39 -6.24
N GLN A 90 -12.99 12.43 -6.20
CA GLN A 90 -13.23 11.07 -6.70
C GLN A 90 -14.29 10.36 -5.86
N ALA A 91 -14.27 10.51 -4.53
CA ALA A 91 -15.26 9.92 -3.62
C ALA A 91 -16.70 10.42 -3.86
N ASN A 92 -16.83 11.68 -4.25
CA ASN A 92 -18.12 12.36 -4.49
C ASN A 92 -18.56 12.32 -5.97
N LYS A 93 -17.85 11.56 -6.83
CA LYS A 93 -18.14 11.48 -8.27
C LYS A 93 -19.53 10.94 -8.58
N GLU A 94 -19.97 9.89 -7.87
CA GLU A 94 -21.27 9.25 -8.12
C GLU A 94 -22.41 9.78 -7.24
N LYS A 95 -22.10 10.22 -6.01
CA LYS A 95 -23.09 10.69 -5.03
C LYS A 95 -22.60 11.95 -4.35
N LYS A 96 -23.51 12.91 -4.16
CA LYS A 96 -23.23 14.12 -3.38
C LYS A 96 -22.81 13.78 -1.95
N PHE A 97 -21.92 14.61 -1.41
CA PHE A 97 -21.43 14.53 -0.05
C PHE A 97 -22.60 14.37 0.95
N LYS A 98 -22.48 13.40 1.86
CA LYS A 98 -23.34 13.29 3.04
C LYS A 98 -22.47 13.14 4.28
N PHE A 99 -22.84 13.78 5.38
CA PHE A 99 -22.12 13.65 6.66
C PHE A 99 -22.01 12.20 7.15
N SER A 100 -22.97 11.33 6.83
CA SER A 100 -22.88 9.89 7.14
C SER A 100 -21.66 9.19 6.49
N LEU A 101 -21.11 9.72 5.38
CA LEU A 101 -19.91 9.16 4.75
C LEU A 101 -18.64 9.39 5.58
N LEU A 102 -18.59 10.46 6.39
CA LEU A 102 -17.46 10.74 7.28
C LEU A 102 -17.29 9.66 8.38
N LEU A 103 -18.35 8.93 8.70
CA LEU A 103 -18.26 7.80 9.63
C LEU A 103 -17.29 6.74 9.09
N TYR A 104 -17.32 6.46 7.78
CA TYR A 104 -16.44 5.47 7.16
C TYR A 104 -14.98 5.92 7.14
N THR A 105 -14.70 7.21 6.91
CA THR A 105 -13.35 7.77 7.08
C THR A 105 -12.86 7.62 8.52
N PHE A 106 -13.72 7.89 9.50
CA PHE A 106 -13.32 7.84 10.91
C PHE A 106 -13.04 6.41 11.37
N ILE A 107 -13.91 5.45 11.02
CA ILE A 107 -13.72 4.04 11.36
C ILE A 107 -12.42 3.49 10.76
N SER A 108 -12.19 3.73 9.46
CA SER A 108 -10.97 3.27 8.78
C SER A 108 -9.71 3.97 9.30
N PHE A 109 -9.80 5.25 9.64
CA PHE A 109 -8.70 5.98 10.29
C PHE A 109 -8.35 5.40 11.66
N CYS A 110 -9.34 5.17 12.53
CA CYS A 110 -9.13 4.54 13.83
C CYS A 110 -8.55 3.13 13.69
N PHE A 111 -9.04 2.35 12.72
CA PHE A 111 -8.51 1.02 12.43
C PHE A 111 -7.07 1.07 11.91
N GLY A 112 -6.74 2.03 11.04
CA GLY A 112 -5.37 2.27 10.58
C GLY A 112 -4.43 2.64 11.72
N LEU A 113 -4.84 3.56 12.62
CA LEU A 113 -4.08 3.89 13.81
C LEU A 113 -3.88 2.70 14.75
N PHE A 114 -4.92 1.87 14.90
CA PHE A 114 -4.83 0.64 15.68
C PHE A 114 -3.81 -0.34 15.10
N LEU A 115 -3.77 -0.52 13.77
CA LEU A 115 -2.75 -1.35 13.12
C LEU A 115 -1.33 -0.82 13.32
N ILE A 116 -1.14 0.50 13.25
CA ILE A 116 0.16 1.14 13.51
C ILE A 116 0.56 0.96 14.98
N PHE A 117 -0.39 1.08 15.89
CA PHE A 117 -0.16 0.84 17.31
C PHE A 117 0.23 -0.62 17.56
N LEU A 118 -0.45 -1.59 16.93
CA LEU A 118 -0.05 -2.99 16.97
C LEU A 118 1.37 -3.19 16.45
N GLU A 119 1.71 -2.61 15.29
CA GLU A 119 3.06 -2.71 14.72
C GLU A 119 4.17 -2.27 15.70
N LYS A 120 3.93 -1.20 16.45
CA LYS A 120 4.92 -0.66 17.39
C LYS A 120 5.07 -1.47 18.68
N ASN A 121 4.01 -2.18 19.10
CA ASN A 121 3.99 -2.93 20.36
C ASN A 121 4.21 -4.43 20.18
N LEU A 122 4.13 -4.94 18.95
CA LEU A 122 4.43 -6.33 18.66
C LEU A 122 5.95 -6.51 18.62
N ASP A 123 6.49 -7.11 19.67
CA ASP A 123 7.90 -7.47 19.72
C ASP A 123 8.23 -8.47 18.59
N THR A 124 9.24 -8.12 17.80
CA THR A 124 9.78 -8.96 16.71
C THR A 124 10.39 -10.30 17.15
N SER A 125 10.33 -10.61 18.45
CA SER A 125 10.84 -11.84 19.06
C SER A 125 9.83 -12.99 19.13
N PHE A 126 8.56 -12.76 18.76
CA PHE A 126 7.60 -13.86 18.59
C PHE A 126 7.92 -14.63 17.31
N PHE A 127 8.62 -15.75 17.46
CA PHE A 127 8.92 -16.68 16.39
C PHE A 127 7.99 -17.88 16.48
N ILE A 128 7.09 -18.00 15.50
CA ILE A 128 6.36 -19.25 15.28
C ILE A 128 7.11 -20.05 14.22
N THR A 129 7.77 -21.12 14.64
CA THR A 129 8.41 -22.12 13.76
C THR A 129 7.41 -23.22 13.37
N GLU A 130 6.17 -22.84 13.07
CA GLU A 130 5.20 -23.79 12.53
C GLU A 130 5.38 -23.91 11.02
N ASN A 131 5.98 -25.01 10.59
CA ASN A 131 6.09 -25.38 9.18
C ASN A 131 4.80 -26.01 8.62
N ASN A 132 3.66 -25.79 9.26
CA ASN A 132 2.40 -26.35 8.79
C ASN A 132 1.98 -25.63 7.50
N PHE A 133 1.84 -26.40 6.42
CA PHE A 133 1.46 -25.89 5.10
C PHE A 133 0.18 -25.04 5.16
N LEU A 134 -0.83 -25.50 5.90
CA LEU A 134 -2.12 -24.80 6.00
C LEU A 134 -1.99 -23.46 6.73
N PHE A 135 -1.18 -23.40 7.78
CA PHE A 135 -0.91 -22.18 8.52
C PHE A 135 -0.19 -21.16 7.63
N LEU A 136 0.90 -21.57 6.98
CA LEU A 136 1.66 -20.71 6.06
C LEU A 136 0.83 -20.22 4.88
N PHE A 137 -0.04 -21.10 4.35
CA PHE A 137 -1.01 -20.74 3.31
C PHE A 137 -1.97 -19.67 3.80
N LEU A 138 -2.57 -19.83 5.00
CA LEU A 138 -3.48 -18.85 5.58
C LEU A 138 -2.78 -17.51 5.86
N CYS A 139 -1.55 -17.55 6.37
CA CYS A 139 -0.79 -16.32 6.59
C CYS A 139 -0.52 -15.59 5.27
N GLY A 140 -0.13 -16.31 4.21
CA GLY A 140 0.01 -15.74 2.87
C GLY A 140 -1.31 -15.17 2.32
N PHE A 141 -2.42 -15.89 2.54
CA PHE A 141 -3.75 -15.43 2.16
C PHE A 141 -4.12 -14.12 2.86
N VAL A 142 -3.94 -14.00 4.18
CA VAL A 142 -4.27 -12.77 4.91
C VAL A 142 -3.27 -11.65 4.60
N MET A 143 -1.99 -11.96 4.36
CA MET A 143 -0.98 -10.99 3.92
C MET A 143 -1.40 -10.26 2.64
N SER A 144 -2.08 -10.95 1.72
CA SER A 144 -2.57 -10.34 0.47
C SER A 144 -3.53 -9.16 0.69
N CYS A 145 -4.24 -9.10 1.84
CA CYS A 145 -5.01 -7.91 2.24
C CYS A 145 -4.14 -6.65 2.23
N GLY A 146 -2.96 -6.71 2.84
CA GLY A 146 -2.04 -5.58 2.95
C GLY A 146 -1.33 -5.24 1.64
N ILE A 147 -1.31 -6.17 0.68
CA ILE A 147 -0.79 -5.91 -0.67
C ILE A 147 -1.82 -5.11 -1.48
N ILE A 148 -3.10 -5.45 -1.35
CA ILE A 148 -4.15 -4.89 -2.20
C ILE A 148 -4.76 -3.64 -1.58
N ILE A 149 -5.11 -3.67 -0.30
CA ILE A 149 -5.83 -2.57 0.34
C ILE A 149 -4.87 -1.42 0.60
N PRO A 150 -5.06 -0.25 -0.04
CA PRO A 150 -4.13 0.87 0.07
C PRO A 150 -4.10 1.40 1.50
N GLY A 151 -2.88 1.60 2.02
CA GLY A 151 -2.66 2.12 3.38
C GLY A 151 -2.67 1.07 4.49
N ILE A 152 -2.89 -0.22 4.18
CA ILE A 152 -2.65 -1.32 5.13
C ILE A 152 -1.24 -1.86 4.92
N SER A 153 -0.48 -2.04 5.99
CA SER A 153 0.86 -2.61 5.93
C SER A 153 0.80 -4.15 5.98
N SER A 154 1.34 -4.81 4.95
CA SER A 154 1.43 -6.28 4.91
C SER A 154 2.40 -6.85 5.94
N THR A 155 3.39 -6.06 6.39
CA THR A 155 4.33 -6.47 7.44
C THR A 155 3.65 -6.61 8.79
N VAL A 156 2.75 -5.69 9.14
CA VAL A 156 1.96 -5.75 10.38
C VAL A 156 1.17 -7.05 10.44
N ILE A 157 0.57 -7.45 9.33
CA ILE A 157 -0.17 -8.70 9.24
C ILE A 157 0.75 -9.89 9.56
N LEU A 158 1.95 -9.95 8.95
CA LEU A 158 2.90 -11.03 9.21
C LEU A 158 3.46 -11.01 10.64
N MET A 159 3.67 -9.82 11.22
CA MET A 159 4.10 -9.66 12.61
C MET A 159 3.02 -10.12 13.59
N CYS A 160 1.75 -9.82 13.34
CA CYS A 160 0.62 -10.34 14.13
C CYS A 160 0.58 -11.87 14.15
N PHE A 161 1.01 -12.53 13.08
CA PHE A 161 1.13 -13.99 13.00
C PHE A 161 2.47 -14.53 13.53
N GLY A 162 3.44 -13.69 13.91
CA GLY A 162 4.75 -14.13 14.40
C GLY A 162 5.62 -14.86 13.37
N ILE A 163 5.33 -14.70 12.07
CA ILE A 163 6.06 -15.38 10.98
C ILE A 163 6.88 -14.43 10.12
N TYR A 164 6.88 -13.14 10.44
CA TYR A 164 7.54 -12.12 9.65
C TYR A 164 9.04 -12.40 9.42
N TYR A 165 9.78 -12.80 10.46
CA TYR A 165 11.19 -13.15 10.33
C TYR A 165 11.38 -14.44 9.52
N THR A 166 10.58 -15.48 9.80
CA THR A 166 10.59 -16.74 9.05
C THR A 166 10.37 -16.48 7.55
N TYR A 167 9.47 -15.58 7.19
CA TYR A 167 9.24 -15.15 5.82
C TYR A 167 10.49 -14.47 5.21
N LEU A 168 11.09 -13.50 5.91
CA LEU A 168 12.30 -12.82 5.43
C LEU A 168 13.48 -13.78 5.25
N GLU A 169 13.73 -14.63 6.24
CA GLU A 169 14.79 -15.64 6.19
C GLU A 169 14.55 -16.61 5.03
N SER A 170 13.30 -17.03 4.82
CA SER A 170 12.93 -17.92 3.73
C SER A 170 13.15 -17.29 2.36
N ILE A 171 12.97 -15.97 2.20
CA ILE A 171 13.31 -15.26 0.96
C ILE A 171 14.83 -15.28 0.74
N CYS A 172 15.62 -14.96 1.77
CA CYS A 172 17.08 -14.93 1.67
C CYS A 172 17.69 -16.30 1.38
N THR A 173 17.15 -17.35 1.99
CA THR A 173 17.62 -18.73 1.85
C THR A 173 16.93 -19.50 0.72
N PHE A 174 15.99 -18.87 0.00
CA PHE A 174 15.12 -19.52 -0.99
C PHE A 174 14.45 -20.80 -0.46
N ASN A 175 13.98 -20.77 0.79
CA ASN A 175 13.32 -21.92 1.41
C ASN A 175 11.92 -22.14 0.82
N LEU A 176 11.85 -23.00 -0.20
CA LEU A 176 10.61 -23.32 -0.91
C LEU A 176 9.55 -23.96 -0.02
N ASN A 177 9.92 -24.61 1.09
CA ASN A 177 8.94 -25.20 2.00
C ASN A 177 8.05 -24.15 2.68
N VAL A 178 8.56 -22.92 2.84
CA VAL A 178 7.80 -21.78 3.36
C VAL A 178 7.24 -20.93 2.22
N LEU A 179 8.06 -20.66 1.19
CA LEU A 179 7.67 -19.78 0.08
C LEU A 179 6.53 -20.35 -0.76
N LEU A 180 6.47 -21.66 -0.99
CA LEU A 180 5.41 -22.27 -1.80
C LEU A 180 4.02 -22.14 -1.15
N PRO A 181 3.79 -22.59 0.10
CA PRO A 181 2.48 -22.42 0.74
C PRO A 181 2.09 -20.95 0.88
N MET A 182 2.99 -20.08 1.34
CA MET A 182 2.71 -18.64 1.42
C MET A 182 2.42 -18.04 0.04
N GLY A 183 3.21 -18.36 -0.97
CA GLY A 183 3.04 -17.86 -2.33
C GLY A 183 1.69 -18.25 -2.93
N LEU A 184 1.27 -19.50 -2.75
CA LEU A 184 -0.07 -19.96 -3.16
C LEU A 184 -1.17 -19.20 -2.41
N GLY A 185 -1.01 -19.01 -1.10
CA GLY A 185 -1.91 -18.21 -0.28
C GLY A 185 -2.01 -16.78 -0.77
N ILE A 186 -0.88 -16.12 -1.07
CA ILE A 186 -0.82 -14.76 -1.59
C ILE A 186 -1.52 -14.67 -2.95
N ILE A 187 -1.30 -15.62 -3.87
CA ILE A 187 -1.92 -15.58 -5.20
C ILE A 187 -3.44 -15.70 -5.08
N ILE A 188 -3.93 -16.71 -4.35
CA ILE A 188 -5.37 -16.94 -4.17
C ILE A 188 -5.99 -15.77 -3.42
N GLY A 189 -5.36 -15.35 -2.32
CA GLY A 189 -5.74 -14.18 -1.54
C GLY A 189 -5.84 -12.94 -2.43
N CYS A 190 -4.82 -12.67 -3.25
CA CYS A 190 -4.81 -11.52 -4.12
C CYS A 190 -6.02 -11.48 -5.06
N ILE A 191 -6.32 -12.61 -5.71
CA ILE A 191 -7.50 -12.71 -6.59
C ILE A 191 -8.78 -12.47 -5.79
N THR A 192 -8.92 -13.06 -4.61
CA THR A 192 -10.13 -12.89 -3.77
C THR A 192 -10.34 -11.46 -3.31
N PHE A 193 -9.31 -10.77 -2.82
CA PHE A 193 -9.42 -9.38 -2.36
C PHE A 193 -9.60 -8.41 -3.53
N LEU A 194 -9.00 -8.66 -4.69
CA LEU A 194 -9.29 -7.88 -5.89
C LEU A 194 -10.78 -7.99 -6.26
N ILE A 195 -11.35 -9.20 -6.28
CA ILE A 195 -12.79 -9.40 -6.54
C ILE A 195 -13.64 -8.66 -5.50
N LEU A 196 -13.28 -8.77 -4.21
CA LEU A 196 -13.96 -8.09 -3.11
C LEU A 196 -13.95 -6.57 -3.30
N ILE A 197 -12.80 -5.98 -3.63
CA ILE A 197 -12.67 -4.53 -3.84
C ILE A 197 -13.43 -4.08 -5.08
N ARG A 198 -13.40 -4.85 -6.17
CA ARG A 198 -14.23 -4.56 -7.35
C ARG A 198 -15.72 -4.57 -7.00
N PHE A 199 -16.16 -5.53 -6.20
CA PHE A 199 -17.53 -5.59 -5.70
C PHE A 199 -17.88 -4.36 -4.84
N LEU A 200 -16.98 -3.94 -3.95
CA LEU A 200 -17.16 -2.75 -3.12
C LEU A 200 -17.22 -1.47 -3.96
N PHE A 201 -16.37 -1.32 -4.97
CA PHE A 201 -16.45 -0.17 -5.89
C PHE A 201 -17.76 -0.14 -6.66
N LYS A 202 -18.24 -1.29 -7.16
CA LYS A 202 -19.48 -1.35 -7.93
C LYS A 202 -20.73 -1.02 -7.12
N ASN A 203 -20.80 -1.47 -5.86
CA ASN A 203 -22.02 -1.35 -5.05
C ASN A 203 -21.97 -0.20 -4.03
N PHE A 204 -20.77 0.14 -3.55
CA PHE A 204 -20.55 1.07 -2.44
C PHE A 204 -19.47 2.11 -2.76
N TYR A 205 -19.32 2.51 -4.02
CA TYR A 205 -18.29 3.42 -4.54
C TYR A 205 -17.85 4.53 -3.57
N SER A 206 -18.78 5.44 -3.20
CA SER A 206 -18.45 6.55 -2.29
C SER A 206 -17.98 6.05 -0.91
N LYS A 207 -18.64 5.04 -0.33
CA LYS A 207 -18.23 4.50 0.99
C LYS A 207 -16.82 3.91 0.95
N THR A 208 -16.48 3.22 -0.13
CA THR A 208 -15.14 2.64 -0.35
C THR A 208 -14.08 3.73 -0.45
N PHE A 209 -14.32 4.79 -1.25
CA PHE A 209 -13.38 5.90 -1.33
C PHE A 209 -13.22 6.67 -0.02
N TYR A 210 -14.30 6.89 0.74
CA TYR A 210 -14.20 7.46 2.09
C TYR A 210 -13.41 6.53 3.04
N SER A 211 -13.57 5.22 2.95
CA SER A 211 -12.72 4.29 3.71
C SER A 211 -11.25 4.39 3.31
N ILE A 212 -10.95 4.52 2.01
CA ILE A 212 -9.56 4.69 1.55
C ILE A 212 -8.99 6.01 2.07
N ILE A 213 -9.76 7.10 2.03
CA ILE A 213 -9.32 8.39 2.58
C ILE A 213 -8.95 8.26 4.07
N GLY A 214 -9.70 7.50 4.88
CA GLY A 214 -9.34 7.26 6.28
C GLY A 214 -8.03 6.50 6.44
N PHE A 215 -7.79 5.47 5.61
CA PHE A 215 -6.48 4.79 5.56
C PHE A 215 -5.34 5.71 5.11
N VAL A 216 -5.59 6.59 4.13
CA VAL A 216 -4.63 7.60 3.70
C VAL A 216 -4.28 8.52 4.86
N PHE A 217 -5.26 9.03 5.61
CA PHE A 217 -4.98 9.83 6.81
C PHE A 217 -4.17 9.07 7.86
N GLY A 218 -4.44 7.78 8.07
CA GLY A 218 -3.66 6.95 8.99
C GLY A 218 -2.19 6.85 8.57
N SER A 219 -1.94 6.67 7.28
CA SER A 219 -0.58 6.55 6.73
C SER A 219 0.27 7.82 6.88
N ILE A 220 -0.37 9.00 6.87
CA ILE A 220 0.32 10.28 7.04
C ILE A 220 1.11 10.26 8.36
N PHE A 221 0.51 9.73 9.44
CA PHE A 221 1.18 9.63 10.74
C PHE A 221 2.41 8.71 10.75
N ILE A 222 2.48 7.75 9.83
CA ILE A 222 3.64 6.85 9.69
C ILE A 222 4.75 7.55 8.89
N ILE A 223 4.37 8.35 7.88
CA ILE A 223 5.29 8.95 6.91
C ILE A 223 5.88 10.27 7.41
N ILE A 224 5.27 10.95 8.39
CA ILE A 224 5.79 12.22 8.94
C ILE A 224 7.27 12.07 9.33
N PRO A 225 8.17 12.92 8.79
CA PRO A 225 9.58 12.88 9.15
C PRO A 225 9.80 13.42 10.58
N ASN A 226 10.76 12.83 11.29
CA ASN A 226 11.06 13.20 12.68
C ASN A 226 11.74 14.58 12.82
N SER A 227 12.37 15.08 11.75
CA SER A 227 12.98 16.39 11.69
C SER A 227 12.81 16.99 10.30
N PHE A 228 12.74 18.31 10.22
CA PHE A 228 12.62 19.04 8.96
C PHE A 228 13.89 19.87 8.72
N SER A 229 14.64 19.53 7.68
CA SER A 229 15.69 20.36 7.10
C SER A 229 15.11 21.31 6.04
N LEU A 230 15.81 22.42 5.73
CA LEU A 230 15.45 23.33 4.63
C LEU A 230 15.20 22.58 3.31
N PHE A 231 16.04 21.57 3.04
CA PHE A 231 15.92 20.75 1.83
C PHE A 231 14.67 19.85 1.86
N SER A 232 14.34 19.25 3.01
CA SER A 232 13.10 18.46 3.16
C SER A 232 11.83 19.31 2.99
N ILE A 233 11.84 20.57 3.43
CA ILE A 233 10.72 21.49 3.25
C ILE A 233 10.54 21.84 1.76
N LEU A 234 11.64 22.08 1.04
CA LEU A 234 11.61 22.29 -0.41
C LEU A 234 11.03 21.08 -1.14
N LEU A 235 11.43 19.86 -0.78
CA LEU A 235 10.91 18.63 -1.37
C LEU A 235 9.44 18.38 -1.03
N PHE A 236 9.02 18.70 0.19
CA PHE A 236 7.61 18.68 0.59
C PHE A 236 6.76 19.59 -0.29
N LEU A 237 7.17 20.86 -0.45
CA LEU A 237 6.47 21.84 -1.28
C LEU A 237 6.45 21.42 -2.76
N LEU A 238 7.56 20.86 -3.25
CA LEU A 238 7.66 20.33 -4.61
C LEU A 238 6.69 19.16 -4.82
N GLY A 239 6.60 18.22 -3.88
CA GLY A 239 5.64 17.12 -3.91
C GLY A 239 4.19 17.63 -3.92
N LEU A 240 3.88 18.59 -3.06
CA LEU A 240 2.54 19.20 -2.97
C LEU A 240 2.17 19.88 -4.30
N PHE A 241 3.09 20.65 -4.88
CA PHE A 241 2.89 21.31 -6.18
C PHE A 241 2.68 20.32 -7.33
N ILE A 242 3.49 19.25 -7.39
CA ILE A 242 3.35 18.19 -8.40
C ILE A 242 1.96 17.54 -8.31
N SER A 243 1.54 17.16 -7.10
CA SER A 243 0.24 16.49 -6.92
C SER A 243 -0.93 17.39 -7.33
N LEU A 244 -0.92 18.67 -6.96
CA LEU A 244 -1.96 19.62 -7.36
C LEU A 244 -1.99 19.90 -8.87
N LYS A 245 -0.83 19.82 -9.53
CA LYS A 245 -0.75 20.01 -10.98
C LYS A 245 -1.26 18.79 -11.75
N ILE A 246 -1.04 17.58 -11.21
CA ILE A 246 -1.59 16.34 -11.77
C ILE A 246 -3.12 16.28 -11.62
N GLU A 247 -3.68 17.03 -10.67
CA GLU A 247 -5.13 17.16 -10.49
C GLU A 247 -5.83 18.00 -11.58
N LYS A 248 -5.09 18.88 -12.27
CA LYS A 248 -5.63 19.73 -13.36
C LYS A 248 -5.68 18.99 -14.69
#